data_AF-A0A9W6NRY4-F1
#
_entry.id   AF-A0A9W6NRY4-F1
#
_cell.length_a   1.000
_cell.length_b   1.000
_cell.length_c   1.000
_cell.angle_alpha   90.00
_cell.angle_beta   90.00
_cell.angle_gamma   90.00
#
_symmetry.space_group_name_H-M   'P 1'
#
loop_
_entity.id
_entity.type
_entity.pdbx_description
1 polymer ?
#
loop_
_entity_poly.entity_id
_entity_poly.type
_entity_poly.pdbx_seq_one_letter_code
_entity_poly.pdbx_strand_id
1 'polypeptide(L)'
;MAPHPAPLTPHASPRQFLGAELRCWREQWGLSLAELAGRVFVSPDMLRKVEKAQRTATPDLLNACDAVLDTGGAFGRLLAYAEHASAPAAALPFAPGAAGRPAGVCPAVHYRQSCGGAGPVRGSGGGEGGARLYSLGERRRRRDGG
;
A
#
# COMPACT_ATOMS: atom_id res chain seq x y z
N MET A 1 8.19 -23.68 18.86
CA MET A 1 7.01 -23.01 18.29
C MET A 1 7.37 -21.56 18.05
N ALA A 2 7.58 -21.14 16.80
CA ALA A 2 7.81 -19.73 16.50
C ALA A 2 6.47 -18.97 16.61
N PRO A 3 6.41 -17.78 17.23
CA PRO A 3 5.18 -17.01 17.33
C PRO A 3 4.67 -16.67 15.93
N HIS A 4 3.40 -16.94 15.66
CA HIS A 4 2.79 -16.54 14.40
C HIS A 4 2.79 -15.00 14.31
N PRO A 5 3.28 -14.44 13.19
CA PRO A 5 3.33 -13.00 13.01
C PRO A 5 1.92 -12.43 13.08
N ALA A 6 1.72 -11.44 13.97
CA ALA A 6 0.42 -10.78 14.19
C ALA A 6 -0.25 -10.39 12.85
N PRO A 7 -1.58 -10.54 12.75
CA PRO A 7 -2.32 -10.13 11.56
C PRO A 7 -2.17 -8.62 11.37
N LEU A 8 -1.81 -8.21 10.16
CA LEU A 8 -1.80 -6.80 9.77
C LEU A 8 -3.20 -6.41 9.29
N THR A 9 -3.62 -5.19 9.59
CA THR A 9 -4.92 -4.62 9.18
C THR A 9 -4.71 -3.59 8.06
N PRO A 10 -4.51 -4.03 6.80
CA PRO A 10 -4.12 -3.16 5.69
C PRO A 10 -5.13 -2.02 5.40
N HIS A 11 -6.39 -2.19 5.78
CA HIS A 11 -7.46 -1.22 5.49
C HIS A 11 -7.63 -0.13 6.55
N ALA A 12 -6.94 -0.20 7.69
CA ALA A 12 -7.20 0.72 8.79
C ALA A 12 -6.47 2.07 8.65
N SER A 13 -5.34 2.13 7.94
CA SER A 13 -4.74 3.40 7.53
C SER A 13 -3.77 3.23 6.36
N PRO A 14 -3.48 4.30 5.59
CA PRO A 14 -2.47 4.26 4.52
C PRO A 14 -1.09 3.78 4.98
N ARG A 15 -0.69 4.09 6.22
CA ARG A 15 0.54 3.57 6.82
C ARG A 15 0.46 2.07 7.11
N GLN A 16 -0.69 1.57 7.56
CA GLN A 16 -0.89 0.14 7.78
C GLN A 16 -0.91 -0.62 6.46
N PHE A 17 -1.45 -0.02 5.40
CA PHE A 17 -1.36 -0.54 4.05
C PHE A 17 0.10 -0.66 3.59
N LEU A 18 0.89 0.40 3.72
CA LEU A 18 2.33 0.38 3.38
C LEU A 18 3.08 -0.74 4.13
N GLY A 19 2.85 -0.89 5.43
CA GLY A 19 3.48 -1.95 6.23
C GLY A 19 3.07 -3.37 5.79
N ALA A 20 1.79 -3.56 5.44
CA ALA A 20 1.28 -4.82 4.92
C ALA A 20 1.85 -5.16 3.54
N GLU A 21 1.98 -4.17 2.66
CA GLU A 21 2.62 -4.32 1.36
C GLU A 21 4.07 -4.76 1.49
N LEU A 22 4.85 -4.08 2.34
CA LEU A 22 6.25 -4.42 2.56
C LEU A 22 6.42 -5.89 3.02
N ARG A 23 5.55 -6.33 3.93
CA ARG A 23 5.51 -7.73 4.36
C ARG A 23 5.14 -8.68 3.23
N CYS A 24 4.14 -8.33 2.42
CA CYS A 24 3.70 -9.13 1.28
C CYS A 24 4.83 -9.32 0.26
N TRP A 25 5.51 -8.25 -0.12
CA TRP A 25 6.66 -8.31 -1.04
C TRP A 25 7.82 -9.12 -0.46
N ARG A 26 8.14 -8.90 0.82
CA ARG A 26 9.18 -9.70 1.51
C ARG A 26 8.87 -11.20 1.47
N GLU A 27 7.63 -11.58 1.78
CA GLU A 27 7.18 -12.97 1.76
C GLU A 27 7.14 -13.56 0.34
N GLN A 28 6.78 -12.77 -0.67
CA GLN A 28 6.82 -13.18 -2.09
C GLN A 28 8.24 -13.53 -2.55
N TRP A 29 9.22 -12.73 -2.12
CA TRP A 29 10.64 -12.98 -2.36
C TRP A 29 11.25 -14.07 -1.45
N GLY A 30 10.46 -14.63 -0.52
CA GLY A 30 10.91 -15.67 0.40
C GLY A 30 11.93 -15.18 1.43
N LEU A 31 12.02 -13.87 1.67
CA LEU A 31 12.98 -13.29 2.60
C LEU A 31 12.43 -13.30 4.02
N SER A 32 13.27 -13.65 4.98
CA SER A 32 13.02 -13.37 6.39
C SER A 32 13.21 -11.89 6.70
N LEU A 33 12.66 -11.43 7.82
CA LEU A 33 12.88 -10.08 8.34
C LEU A 33 14.38 -9.77 8.50
N ALA A 34 15.16 -10.73 8.97
CA ALA A 34 16.60 -10.54 9.19
C ALA A 34 17.36 -10.41 7.87
N GLU A 35 17.01 -11.20 6.85
CA GLU A 35 17.64 -11.11 5.53
C GLU A 35 17.33 -9.79 4.83
N LEU A 36 16.07 -9.35 4.82
CA LEU A 36 15.72 -8.06 4.22
C LEU A 36 16.39 -6.91 4.98
N ALA A 37 16.36 -6.95 6.32
CA ALA A 37 16.99 -5.93 7.16
C ALA A 37 18.51 -5.85 6.94
N GLY A 38 19.19 -7.00 6.80
CA GLY A 38 20.61 -7.05 6.48
C GLY A 38 20.94 -6.47 5.11
N ARG A 39 20.11 -6.70 4.09
CA ARG A 39 20.30 -6.13 2.73
C ARG A 39 20.11 -4.62 2.67
N VAL A 40 19.24 -4.05 3.52
CA VAL A 40 18.99 -2.60 3.58
C VAL A 40 19.73 -1.90 4.74
N PHE A 41 20.67 -2.59 5.39
CA PHE A 41 21.51 -2.07 6.48
C PHE A 41 20.73 -1.49 7.67
N VAL A 42 19.61 -2.12 8.05
CA VAL A 42 18.83 -1.74 9.25
C VAL A 42 18.68 -2.90 10.23
N SER A 43 18.21 -2.60 11.45
CA SER A 43 17.92 -3.66 12.42
C SER A 43 16.60 -4.40 12.06
N PRO A 44 16.52 -5.73 12.29
CA PRO A 44 15.28 -6.48 12.06
C PRO A 44 14.10 -6.00 12.91
N ASP A 45 14.36 -5.44 14.09
CA ASP A 45 13.33 -4.88 14.96
C ASP A 45 12.75 -3.56 14.41
N MET A 46 13.61 -2.70 13.86
CA MET A 46 13.19 -1.49 13.16
C MET A 46 12.27 -1.85 11.99
N LEU A 47 12.70 -2.80 11.14
CA LEU A 47 11.91 -3.24 9.99
C LEU A 47 10.57 -3.87 10.42
N ARG A 48 10.55 -4.66 11.48
CA ARG A 48 9.31 -5.21 12.07
C ARG A 48 8.35 -4.11 12.53
N LYS A 49 8.84 -3.04 13.14
CA LYS A 49 8.02 -1.89 13.54
C LYS A 49 7.46 -1.14 12.34
N VAL A 50 8.22 -1.07 11.25
CA VAL A 50 7.73 -0.52 9.97
C VAL A 50 6.62 -1.39 9.37
N GLU A 51 6.80 -2.71 9.30
CA GLU A 51 5.77 -3.63 8.79
C GLU A 51 4.45 -3.54 9.58
N LYS A 52 4.54 -3.31 10.89
CA LYS A 52 3.37 -3.14 11.77
C LYS A 52 2.82 -1.70 11.78
N ALA A 53 3.37 -0.81 10.96
CA ALA A 53 3.06 0.62 10.95
C ALA A 53 3.19 1.30 12.33
N GLN A 54 3.98 0.73 13.24
CA GLN A 54 4.27 1.29 14.57
C GLN A 54 5.32 2.38 14.50
N ARG A 55 6.16 2.36 13.45
CA ARG A 55 7.17 3.37 13.17
C ARG A 55 7.05 3.88 11.75
N THR A 56 7.17 5.19 11.57
CA THR A 56 7.24 5.83 10.27
C THR A 56 8.53 5.41 9.57
N ALA A 57 8.41 4.91 8.33
CA ALA A 57 9.56 4.59 7.51
C ALA A 57 10.16 5.87 6.93
N THR A 58 11.48 5.92 6.78
CA THR A 58 12.13 7.00 6.05
C THR A 58 12.08 6.73 4.54
N PRO A 59 12.06 7.77 3.70
CA PRO A 59 12.14 7.60 2.24
C PRO A 59 13.35 6.76 1.82
N ASP A 60 14.51 6.99 2.42
CA ASP A 60 15.75 6.25 2.11
C ASP A 60 15.62 4.74 2.40
N LEU A 61 14.96 4.38 3.50
CA LEU A 61 14.70 2.98 3.83
C LEU A 61 13.82 2.33 2.78
N LEU A 62 12.73 2.99 2.38
CA LEU A 62 11.80 2.45 1.39
C LEU A 62 12.42 2.36 0.00
N ASN A 63 13.25 3.33 -0.38
CA ASN A 63 14.03 3.29 -1.62
C ASN A 63 15.02 2.12 -1.63
N ALA A 64 15.69 1.86 -0.50
CA ALA A 64 16.55 0.69 -0.36
C ALA A 64 15.75 -0.63 -0.46
N CYS A 65 14.57 -0.69 0.16
CA CYS A 65 13.66 -1.83 -0.01
C CYS A 65 13.19 -1.98 -1.47
N ASP A 66 12.88 -0.88 -2.16
CA ASP A 66 12.48 -0.88 -3.56
C ASP A 66 13.58 -1.46 -4.47
N ALA A 67 14.85 -1.13 -4.18
CA ALA A 67 16.00 -1.65 -4.90
C ALA A 67 16.24 -3.16 -4.64
N VAL A 68 16.02 -3.62 -3.40
CA VAL A 68 16.23 -5.02 -3.02
C VAL A 68 15.10 -5.93 -3.52
N LEU A 69 13.86 -5.43 -3.51
CA LEU A 69 12.65 -6.19 -3.88
C LEU A 69 12.24 -5.97 -5.34
N ASP A 70 13.01 -5.18 -6.10
CA ASP A 70 12.79 -4.83 -7.52
C ASP A 70 11.36 -4.34 -7.80
N THR A 71 10.84 -3.47 -6.92
CA THR A 71 9.45 -2.98 -6.98
C THR A 71 9.29 -1.69 -7.79
N GLY A 72 10.38 -1.16 -8.36
CA GLY A 72 10.33 0.01 -9.24
C GLY A 72 9.77 1.27 -8.58
N GLY A 73 10.13 1.51 -7.30
CA GLY A 73 9.71 2.70 -6.56
C GLY A 73 8.27 2.67 -6.03
N ALA A 74 7.68 1.49 -5.89
CA ALA A 74 6.32 1.34 -5.38
C ALA A 74 6.21 1.84 -3.93
N PHE A 75 7.20 1.54 -3.07
CA PHE A 75 7.15 1.96 -1.68
C PHE A 75 7.31 3.46 -1.53
N GLY A 76 8.18 4.10 -2.32
CA GLY A 76 8.28 5.56 -2.38
C GLY A 76 6.94 6.23 -2.74
N ARG A 77 6.22 5.72 -3.75
CA ARG A 77 4.89 6.24 -4.13
C ARG A 77 3.85 6.03 -3.02
N LEU A 78 3.87 4.87 -2.36
CA LEU A 78 2.96 4.57 -1.25
C LEU A 78 3.24 5.44 -0.02
N LEU A 79 4.49 5.78 0.24
CA LEU A 79 4.85 6.70 1.33
C LEU A 79 4.29 8.10 1.06
N ALA A 80 4.51 8.65 -0.14
CA ALA A 80 3.98 9.95 -0.51
C ALA A 80 2.44 9.99 -0.40
N TYR A 81 1.76 8.92 -0.83
CA TYR A 81 0.32 8.77 -0.63
C TYR A 81 -0.08 8.74 0.85
N ALA A 82 0.64 7.97 1.66
CA ALA A 82 0.35 7.86 3.09
C ALA A 82 0.56 9.19 3.83
N GLU A 83 1.61 9.94 3.49
CA GLU A 83 1.89 11.26 4.03
C GLU A 83 0.79 12.25 3.64
N HIS A 84 0.40 12.29 2.36
CA HIS A 84 -0.66 13.16 1.88
C HIS A 84 -2.01 12.86 2.55
N ALA A 85 -2.36 11.58 2.70
CA ALA A 85 -3.60 11.17 3.35
C ALA A 85 -3.59 11.37 4.88
N SER A 86 -2.41 11.43 5.50
CA SER A 86 -2.25 11.72 6.92
C SER A 86 -2.15 13.22 7.23
N ALA A 87 -1.92 14.05 6.21
CA ALA A 87 -1.95 15.49 6.39
C ALA A 87 -3.34 15.88 6.91
N PRO A 88 -3.43 16.70 7.97
CA PRO A 88 -4.72 17.21 8.40
C PRO A 88 -5.35 17.89 7.18
N ALA A 89 -6.60 17.56 6.89
CA ALA A 89 -7.37 18.26 5.87
C ALA A 89 -7.20 19.74 6.19
N ALA A 90 -6.39 20.45 5.39
CA ALA A 90 -6.13 21.84 5.62
C ALA A 90 -7.50 22.48 5.80
N ALA A 91 -7.72 23.07 6.97
CA ALA A 91 -8.93 23.79 7.25
C ALA A 91 -8.95 24.91 6.20
N LEU A 92 -9.60 24.63 5.06
CA LEU A 92 -9.91 25.65 4.10
C LEU A 92 -10.64 26.71 4.93
N PRO A 93 -10.25 27.99 4.87
CA PRO A 93 -11.09 29.04 5.38
C PRO A 93 -12.33 29.07 4.49
N PHE A 94 -13.29 28.18 4.75
CA PHE A 94 -14.65 28.41 4.34
C PHE A 94 -15.10 29.60 5.19
N ALA A 95 -14.95 30.80 4.63
CA ALA A 95 -15.68 31.95 5.11
C ALA A 95 -17.14 31.76 4.66
N PRO A 96 -18.11 31.49 5.56
CA PRO A 96 -19.52 31.57 5.20
C PRO A 96 -19.85 33.04 4.95
N GLY A 97 -19.73 33.52 3.71
CA GLY A 97 -19.98 34.95 3.43
C GLY A 97 -19.58 35.46 2.06
N ALA A 98 -19.97 34.80 0.98
CA ALA A 98 -20.06 35.45 -0.33
C ALA A 98 -21.16 34.77 -1.16
N ALA A 99 -22.40 35.13 -0.87
CA ALA A 99 -23.52 34.84 -1.76
C ALA A 99 -23.33 35.63 -3.07
N GLY A 100 -22.74 34.97 -4.05
CA GLY A 100 -22.66 35.44 -5.43
C GLY A 100 -22.55 34.24 -6.33
N ARG A 101 -23.67 33.77 -6.87
CA ARG A 101 -23.70 32.74 -7.92
C ARG A 101 -23.14 33.36 -9.21
N PRO A 102 -22.06 32.84 -9.82
CA PRO A 102 -21.98 32.88 -11.27
C PRO A 102 -22.76 31.68 -11.81
N ALA A 103 -23.87 31.99 -12.46
CA ALA A 103 -24.54 31.05 -13.32
C ALA A 103 -23.61 30.69 -14.50
N GLY A 104 -23.44 29.39 -14.74
CA GLY A 104 -23.19 28.87 -16.08
C GLY A 104 -21.74 28.54 -16.45
N VAL A 105 -21.60 27.28 -16.91
CA VAL A 105 -20.58 26.74 -17.85
C VAL A 105 -19.24 26.36 -17.17
N CYS A 106 -18.83 25.10 -17.11
CA CYS A 106 -18.67 24.14 -18.21
C CYS A 106 -19.11 22.71 -17.84
N PRO A 107 -20.01 22.05 -18.60
CA PRO A 107 -20.28 20.64 -18.49
C PRO A 107 -19.42 19.86 -19.50
N ALA A 108 -18.38 19.14 -19.05
CA ALA A 108 -17.87 17.94 -19.72
C ALA A 108 -16.60 17.39 -19.03
N VAL A 109 -16.79 16.48 -18.08
CA VAL A 109 -16.06 15.19 -18.15
C VAL A 109 -17.07 14.11 -17.79
N HIS A 110 -17.77 13.62 -18.81
CA HIS A 110 -18.50 12.36 -18.73
C HIS A 110 -17.48 11.21 -18.68
N TYR A 111 -17.10 10.75 -17.49
CA TYR A 111 -16.65 9.36 -17.37
C TYR A 111 -17.89 8.47 -17.38
N ARG A 112 -18.25 8.04 -18.59
CA ARG A 112 -19.35 7.12 -18.85
C ARG A 112 -18.94 5.74 -18.32
N GLN A 113 -19.35 5.41 -17.10
CA GLN A 113 -19.31 4.05 -16.59
C GLN A 113 -20.21 3.18 -17.48
N SER A 114 -19.58 2.38 -18.33
CA SER A 114 -20.25 1.35 -19.13
C SER A 114 -20.63 0.19 -18.22
N CYS A 115 -21.82 0.25 -17.62
CA CYS A 115 -22.46 -0.91 -17.01
C CYS A 115 -23.04 -1.79 -18.13
N GLY A 116 -22.18 -2.58 -18.79
CA GLY A 116 -22.56 -3.75 -19.56
C GLY A 116 -22.64 -4.95 -18.62
N GLY A 117 -23.81 -5.58 -18.56
CA GLY A 117 -24.21 -6.47 -17.47
C GLY A 117 -23.54 -7.85 -17.42
N ALA A 118 -23.67 -8.48 -16.25
CA ALA A 118 -23.64 -9.93 -16.09
C ALA A 118 -24.37 -10.34 -14.81
N GLY A 119 -25.59 -10.87 -14.97
CA GLY A 119 -26.19 -11.97 -14.19
C GLY A 119 -26.40 -11.87 -12.67
N PRO A 120 -27.35 -12.65 -12.12
CA PRO A 120 -27.66 -12.64 -10.69
C PRO A 120 -26.57 -13.37 -9.89
N VAL A 121 -26.08 -12.72 -8.83
CA VAL A 121 -25.19 -13.32 -7.84
C VAL A 121 -25.97 -14.32 -6.98
N ARG A 122 -25.63 -15.60 -7.11
CA ARG A 122 -25.99 -16.64 -6.14
C ARG A 122 -24.81 -17.59 -5.95
N GLY A 123 -24.40 -17.77 -4.69
CA GLY A 123 -23.33 -18.67 -4.23
C GLY A 123 -22.35 -17.92 -3.32
N SER A 124 -22.61 -17.82 -2.02
CA SER A 124 -22.12 -18.75 -0.98
C SER A 124 -20.65 -19.11 -1.11
N GLY A 125 -19.84 -18.57 -0.20
CA GLY A 125 -18.45 -18.98 0.02
C GLY A 125 -17.70 -17.95 0.86
N GLY A 126 -17.63 -18.15 2.17
CA GLY A 126 -16.73 -17.41 3.04
C GLY A 126 -15.28 -17.62 2.60
N GLY A 127 -14.55 -16.54 2.36
CA GLY A 127 -13.16 -16.56 1.96
C GLY A 127 -12.55 -15.19 2.21
N GLU A 128 -11.78 -15.11 3.28
CA GLU A 128 -11.03 -13.94 3.72
C GLU A 128 -9.92 -13.65 2.70
N GLY A 129 -10.26 -12.92 1.63
CA GLY A 129 -9.38 -12.68 0.50
C GLY A 129 -9.49 -11.24 0.02
N GLY A 130 -9.00 -10.30 0.85
CA GLY A 130 -8.76 -8.94 0.39
C GLY A 130 -7.91 -8.99 -0.89
N ALA A 131 -8.41 -8.36 -1.94
CA ALA A 131 -7.86 -8.45 -3.29
C ALA A 131 -6.32 -8.26 -3.30
N ARG A 132 -5.57 -9.32 -3.65
CA ARG A 132 -4.15 -9.21 -4.00
C ARG A 132 -4.07 -8.37 -5.27
N LEU A 133 -3.84 -7.06 -5.11
CA LEU A 133 -3.71 -6.13 -6.23
C LEU A 133 -2.48 -6.39 -7.13
N TYR A 134 -1.59 -7.33 -6.80
CA TYR A 134 -0.33 -7.55 -7.54
C TYR A 134 0.08 -9.02 -7.73
N SER A 135 -0.87 -9.96 -7.86
CA SER A 135 -0.55 -11.36 -8.23
C SER A 135 0.00 -11.55 -9.65
N LEU A 136 0.56 -10.53 -10.31
CA LEU A 136 1.23 -10.64 -11.60
C LEU A 136 2.73 -10.85 -11.37
N GLY A 137 3.16 -12.12 -11.31
CA GLY A 137 4.59 -12.42 -11.50
C GLY A 137 5.14 -13.64 -10.76
N GLU A 138 4.48 -14.79 -10.80
CA GLU A 138 4.98 -16.07 -10.22
C GLU A 138 6.29 -16.62 -10.84
N ARG A 139 7.15 -15.81 -11.49
CA ARG A 139 8.28 -16.33 -12.29
C ARG A 139 9.61 -15.57 -12.21
N ARG A 140 10.20 -15.38 -11.01
CA ARG A 140 11.67 -15.22 -10.88
C ARG A 140 12.29 -15.88 -9.65
N ARG A 141 11.84 -17.09 -9.28
CA ARG A 141 12.48 -17.91 -8.24
C ARG A 141 13.77 -18.62 -8.68
N ARG A 142 14.66 -18.03 -9.50
CA ARG A 142 15.97 -18.65 -9.81
C ARG A 142 17.08 -17.66 -10.20
N ARG A 143 18.11 -17.65 -9.33
CA ARG A 143 19.53 -17.22 -9.40
C ARG A 143 19.75 -16.47 -8.08
N ASP A 144 20.28 -17.09 -7.04
CA ASP A 144 21.66 -17.55 -7.00
C ASP A 144 21.84 -18.86 -6.22
N GLY A 145 22.51 -19.79 -6.90
CA GLY A 145 23.05 -21.03 -6.37
C GLY A 145 24.17 -21.43 -7.31
N GLY A 146 25.40 -21.06 -6.94
CA GLY A 146 26.64 -21.27 -7.67
C GLY A 146 27.79 -20.71 -6.86
#